data_AF-A0A1F5IQT5-F1
#
_entry.id   AF-A0A1F5IQT5-F1
#
_cell.length_a   1.000
_cell.length_b   1.000
_cell.length_c   1.000
_cell.angle_alpha   90.00
_cell.angle_beta   90.00
_cell.angle_gamma   90.00
#
_symmetry.space_group_name_H-M   'P 1'
#
loop_
_entity.id
_entity.type
_entity.pdbx_description
1 polymer ?
#
loop_
_entity_poly.entity_id
_entity_poly.type
_entity_poly.pdbx_seq_one_letter_code
_entity_poly.pdbx_strand_id
1 'polypeptide(L)'
;MNATVTQTISFEDFAKVELKVGTILEAETVEGSEKLIKFKVDLGPIDVIPANAGIQLNESGPKMDPDIRRDDKEESGGAKNEMAEKKRDIRQILAGIKQWYKPEDLVGKQVVVVVNLEPRTMMGLESQGMMLAADGEDGPVFLTVPKVVPAGAEIR
;
A
#
# COMPACT_ATOMS: atom_id res chain seq x y z
N MET A 1 8.84 -24.62 -31.91
CA MET A 1 9.29 -23.46 -31.13
C MET A 1 8.40 -22.29 -31.55
N ASN A 2 7.44 -21.89 -30.72
CA ASN A 2 6.61 -20.73 -31.02
C ASN A 2 7.35 -19.50 -30.49
N ALA A 3 7.85 -18.66 -31.39
CA ALA A 3 8.36 -17.36 -31.00
C ALA A 3 7.17 -16.52 -30.52
N THR A 4 7.07 -16.32 -29.21
CA THR A 4 6.11 -15.35 -28.65
C THR A 4 6.59 -13.97 -29.07
N VAL A 5 5.86 -13.33 -29.99
CA VAL A 5 6.05 -11.91 -30.29
C VAL A 5 5.48 -11.14 -29.10
N THR A 6 6.34 -10.60 -28.26
CA THR A 6 5.92 -9.72 -27.16
C THR A 6 5.39 -8.43 -27.75
N GLN A 7 4.11 -8.12 -27.50
CA GLN A 7 3.56 -6.80 -27.81
C GLN A 7 4.10 -5.79 -26.81
N THR A 8 4.65 -4.69 -27.30
CA THR A 8 5.11 -3.58 -26.47
C THR A 8 3.91 -2.75 -26.00
N ILE A 9 3.93 -2.31 -24.74
CA ILE A 9 2.96 -1.36 -24.20
C ILE A 9 3.61 0.02 -24.01
N SER A 10 2.79 1.06 -23.88
CA SER A 10 3.28 2.39 -23.52
C SER A 10 3.60 2.45 -22.01
N PHE A 11 4.43 3.42 -21.62
CA PHE A 11 4.64 3.71 -20.19
C PHE A 11 3.33 4.16 -19.51
N GLU A 12 2.46 4.88 -20.23
CA GLU A 12 1.15 5.29 -19.71
C GLU A 12 0.27 4.09 -19.35
N ASP A 13 0.33 3.01 -20.13
CA ASP A 13 -0.38 1.77 -19.81
C ASP A 13 0.19 1.09 -18.57
N PHE A 14 1.52 1.11 -18.38
CA PHE A 14 2.14 0.62 -17.14
C PHE A 14 1.71 1.47 -15.94
N ALA A 15 1.71 2.80 -16.08
CA ALA A 15 1.34 3.74 -15.02
C ALA A 15 -0.12 3.63 -14.56
N LYS A 16 -1.01 3.01 -15.36
CA LYS A 16 -2.38 2.69 -14.94
C LYS A 16 -2.43 1.60 -13.88
N VAL A 17 -1.37 0.79 -13.72
CA VAL A 17 -1.32 -0.28 -12.72
C VAL A 17 -0.70 0.27 -11.44
N GLU A 18 -1.48 0.34 -10.37
CA GLU A 18 -0.97 0.81 -9.08
C GLU A 18 -0.32 -0.36 -8.34
N LEU A 19 1.01 -0.31 -8.26
CA LEU A 19 1.84 -1.32 -7.59
C LEU A 19 2.43 -0.76 -6.29
N LYS A 20 2.27 -1.49 -5.19
CA LYS A 20 2.83 -1.12 -3.89
C LYS A 20 3.54 -2.30 -3.22
N VAL A 21 4.50 -2.00 -2.37
CA VAL A 21 5.08 -2.98 -1.43
C VAL A 21 4.20 -3.08 -0.20
N GLY A 22 3.64 -4.27 0.03
CA GLY A 22 2.84 -4.60 1.21
C GLY A 22 3.60 -5.47 2.20
N THR A 23 3.27 -5.35 3.49
CA THR A 23 3.76 -6.27 4.53
C THR A 23 2.63 -7.22 4.95
N ILE A 24 2.88 -8.53 4.93
CA ILE A 24 1.89 -9.52 5.37
C ILE A 24 1.78 -9.46 6.89
N LEU A 25 0.61 -9.10 7.41
CA LEU A 25 0.33 -9.08 8.84
C LEU A 25 -0.22 -10.41 9.34
N GLU A 26 -1.10 -11.02 8.55
CA GLU A 26 -1.75 -12.29 8.88
C GLU A 26 -1.87 -13.14 7.61
N ALA A 27 -1.78 -14.46 7.78
CA ALA A 27 -2.00 -15.43 6.73
C ALA A 27 -2.73 -16.65 7.33
N GLU A 28 -3.83 -17.05 6.71
CA GLU A 28 -4.69 -18.13 7.19
C GLU A 28 -5.21 -18.99 6.02
N THR A 29 -5.35 -20.29 6.21
CA THR A 29 -6.01 -21.12 5.21
C THR A 29 -7.49 -20.79 5.11
N VAL A 30 -8.04 -20.75 3.89
CA VAL A 30 -9.48 -20.54 3.69
C VAL A 30 -10.23 -21.85 3.93
N GLU A 31 -11.25 -21.79 4.80
CA GLU A 31 -12.15 -22.93 5.05
C GLU A 31 -12.84 -23.38 3.76
N GLY A 32 -12.90 -24.68 3.53
CA GLY A 32 -13.45 -25.26 2.30
C GLY A 32 -12.56 -25.12 1.06
N SER A 33 -11.34 -24.58 1.18
CA SER A 33 -10.38 -24.49 0.07
C SER A 33 -9.11 -25.32 0.28
N GLU A 34 -8.72 -26.07 -0.75
CA GLU A 34 -7.45 -26.80 -0.79
C GLU A 34 -6.29 -25.93 -1.31
N LYS A 35 -6.59 -24.77 -1.91
CA LYS A 35 -5.60 -23.95 -2.64
C LYS A 35 -5.40 -22.55 -2.06
N LEU A 36 -6.40 -21.99 -1.39
CA LEU A 36 -6.39 -20.58 -1.00
C LEU A 36 -5.80 -20.36 0.39
N ILE A 37 -4.93 -19.35 0.48
CA ILE A 37 -4.57 -18.65 1.71
C ILE A 37 -5.17 -17.25 1.64
N LYS A 38 -5.76 -16.81 2.75
CA LYS A 38 -6.26 -15.45 3.01
C LYS A 38 -5.19 -14.66 3.76
N PHE A 39 -4.88 -13.48 3.26
CA PHE A 39 -3.89 -12.58 3.82
C PHE A 39 -4.54 -11.30 4.31
N LYS A 40 -4.03 -10.73 5.41
CA LYS A 40 -4.15 -9.30 5.69
C LYS A 40 -2.82 -8.65 5.35
N VAL A 41 -2.84 -7.71 4.41
CA VAL A 41 -1.64 -7.03 3.93
C VAL A 41 -1.73 -5.55 4.27
N ASP A 42 -0.67 -5.04 4.89
CA ASP A 42 -0.50 -3.63 5.22
C ASP A 42 0.21 -2.91 4.08
N LEU A 43 -0.54 -2.00 3.46
CA LEU A 43 -0.08 -1.14 2.36
C LEU A 43 0.30 0.26 2.86
N GLY A 44 0.64 0.37 4.14
CA GLY A 44 1.11 1.61 4.73
C GLY A 44 0.00 2.52 5.22
N PRO A 45 0.37 3.74 5.62
CA PRO A 45 -0.61 4.70 6.09
C PRO A 45 -1.48 5.21 4.93
N ILE A 46 -2.78 5.38 5.20
CA ILE A 46 -3.68 6.14 4.34
C ILE A 46 -3.32 7.60 4.55
N ASP A 47 -2.83 8.27 3.51
CA ASP A 47 -2.84 9.71 3.50
C ASP A 47 -4.30 10.15 3.47
N VAL A 48 -4.82 10.50 4.65
CA VAL A 48 -6.13 11.14 4.75
C VAL A 48 -5.97 12.48 4.06
N ILE A 49 -6.44 12.59 2.82
CA ILE A 49 -6.75 13.90 2.25
C ILE A 49 -7.81 14.48 3.20
N PRO A 50 -7.51 15.54 3.99
CA PRO A 50 -8.54 16.16 4.78
C PRO A 50 -9.64 16.60 3.82
N ALA A 51 -10.89 16.26 4.11
CA ALA A 51 -12.06 16.57 3.28
C ALA A 51 -12.25 18.07 2.97
N ASN A 52 -11.41 18.94 3.55
CA ASN A 52 -11.39 20.38 3.39
C ASN A 52 -10.11 20.92 2.74
N ALA A 53 -9.44 20.17 1.86
CA ALA A 53 -8.45 20.76 0.94
C ALA A 53 -9.14 21.56 -0.17
N GLY A 54 -10.04 22.47 0.23
CA GLY A 54 -10.68 23.47 -0.61
C GLY A 54 -10.04 24.82 -0.35
N ILE A 55 -9.32 25.33 -1.35
CA ILE A 55 -9.22 26.75 -1.72
C ILE A 55 -8.92 27.73 -0.56
N GLN A 56 -7.65 28.13 -0.40
CA GLN A 56 -7.36 29.48 0.12
C GLN A 56 -7.20 30.40 -1.10
N LEU A 57 -8.26 31.15 -1.42
CA LEU A 57 -8.16 32.31 -2.30
C LEU A 57 -7.17 33.30 -1.69
N ASN A 58 -6.27 33.78 -2.55
CA ASN A 58 -5.43 34.95 -2.42
C ASN A 58 -6.00 36.10 -1.57
N GLU A 59 -5.24 36.54 -0.57
CA GLU A 59 -5.35 37.89 -0.03
C GLU A 59 -4.12 38.70 -0.43
N SER A 60 -4.14 39.20 -1.67
CA SER A 60 -3.36 40.39 -2.02
C SER A 60 -3.99 41.61 -1.35
N GLY A 61 -3.69 41.81 -0.06
CA GLY A 61 -3.94 43.02 0.71
C GLY A 61 -2.65 43.84 0.89
N PRO A 62 -2.70 45.18 0.96
CA PRO A 62 -1.50 46.02 0.95
C PRO A 62 -0.79 46.12 2.31
N LYS A 63 0.54 46.12 2.20
CA LYS A 63 1.69 46.42 3.10
C LYS A 63 1.47 47.02 4.50
N MET A 64 2.27 46.45 5.42
CA MET A 64 2.71 46.88 6.76
C MET A 64 2.76 48.39 7.06
N ASP A 65 2.25 48.75 8.23
CA ASP A 65 2.60 49.97 9.00
C ASP A 65 3.74 49.61 9.98
N PRO A 66 4.88 50.34 10.00
CA PRO A 66 6.09 49.91 10.72
C PRO A 66 6.15 50.24 12.22
N ASP A 67 5.05 50.61 12.90
CA ASP A 67 5.12 51.00 14.32
C ASP A 67 4.46 49.99 15.27
N ILE A 68 5.17 48.92 15.62
CA ILE A 68 4.84 48.09 16.79
C ILE A 68 6.09 47.83 17.62
N ARG A 69 6.08 48.43 18.82
CA ARG A 69 7.04 48.22 19.90
C ARG A 69 6.86 46.85 20.53
N ARG A 70 8.01 46.31 20.96
CA ARG A 70 8.25 45.05 21.69
C ARG A 70 7.28 44.87 22.85
N ASP A 71 6.83 43.64 23.05
CA ASP A 71 6.80 43.02 24.38
C ASP A 71 6.83 41.49 24.23
N ASP A 72 7.86 40.92 24.84
CA ASP A 72 8.14 39.49 24.94
C ASP A 72 7.07 38.78 25.78
N LYS A 73 6.52 37.67 25.28
CA LYS A 73 6.05 36.58 26.15
C LYS A 73 6.36 35.22 25.54
N GLU A 74 7.20 34.51 26.29
CA GLU A 74 7.39 33.07 26.26
C GLU A 74 6.05 32.33 26.22
N GLU A 75 5.94 31.35 25.34
CA GLU A 75 5.02 30.24 25.57
C GLU A 75 5.76 28.93 25.29
N SER A 76 6.17 28.27 26.38
CA SER A 76 6.66 26.90 26.40
C SER A 76 5.50 25.95 26.05
N GLY A 77 5.26 25.75 24.76
CA GLY A 77 4.39 24.69 24.26
C GLY A 77 5.17 23.39 24.19
N GLY A 78 5.03 22.52 25.18
CA GLY A 78 5.60 21.18 25.17
C GLY A 78 5.19 20.43 23.89
N ALA A 79 6.18 19.99 23.12
CA ALA A 79 5.99 19.07 22.01
C ALA A 79 5.54 17.71 22.59
N LYS A 80 4.24 17.59 22.87
CA LYS A 80 3.61 16.28 22.97
C LYS A 80 3.73 15.66 21.59
N ASN A 81 4.65 14.70 21.48
CA ASN A 81 4.74 13.82 20.33
C ASN A 81 3.51 12.91 20.31
N GLU A 82 2.38 13.49 19.92
CA GLU A 82 1.20 12.75 19.51
C GLU A 82 1.54 12.17 18.14
N MET A 83 2.13 10.97 18.13
CA MET A 83 2.02 10.08 16.98
C MET A 83 0.53 9.77 16.85
N ALA A 84 -0.19 10.65 16.13
CA ALA A 84 -1.56 10.41 15.73
C ALA A 84 -1.63 9.00 15.11
N GLU A 85 -2.59 8.19 15.55
CA GLU A 85 -2.84 6.86 14.99
C GLU A 85 -3.15 6.99 13.50
N LYS A 86 -2.11 6.96 12.66
CA LYS A 86 -2.27 7.13 11.22
C LYS A 86 -3.03 5.90 10.71
N LYS A 87 -4.28 6.10 10.28
CA LYS A 87 -5.13 5.05 9.70
C LYS A 87 -4.33 4.32 8.62
N ARG A 88 -4.30 2.98 8.65
CA ARG A 88 -3.53 2.16 7.71
C ARG A 88 -4.44 1.54 6.63
N ASP A 89 -3.91 1.38 5.42
CA ASP A 89 -4.56 0.66 4.32
C ASP A 89 -4.29 -0.83 4.51
N ILE A 90 -5.21 -1.51 5.20
CA ILE A 90 -5.13 -2.96 5.43
C ILE A 90 -6.10 -3.64 4.49
N ARG A 91 -5.60 -4.54 3.64
CA ARG A 91 -6.40 -5.24 2.63
C ARG A 91 -6.45 -6.73 2.82
N GLN A 92 -7.61 -7.30 2.56
CA GLN A 92 -7.75 -8.74 2.41
C GLN A 92 -7.33 -9.15 1.00
N ILE A 93 -6.38 -10.08 0.89
CA ILE A 93 -5.95 -10.62 -0.40
C ILE A 93 -6.00 -12.14 -0.33
N LEU A 94 -6.53 -12.79 -1.37
CA LEU A 94 -6.55 -14.24 -1.49
C LEU A 94 -5.51 -14.67 -2.52
N ALA A 95 -4.71 -15.68 -2.20
CA ALA A 95 -3.79 -16.26 -3.17
C ALA A 95 -3.86 -17.79 -3.16
N GLY A 96 -3.86 -18.38 -4.36
CA GLY A 96 -3.95 -19.81 -4.60
C GLY A 96 -2.64 -20.56 -4.39
N ILE A 97 -1.96 -20.33 -3.26
CA ILE A 97 -0.59 -20.80 -3.02
C ILE A 97 -0.44 -21.80 -1.85
N LYS A 98 -1.56 -22.28 -1.29
CA LYS A 98 -1.57 -23.17 -0.11
C LYS A 98 -0.76 -24.46 -0.27
N GLN A 99 -0.60 -24.94 -1.50
CA GLN A 99 0.15 -26.17 -1.80
C GLN A 99 1.68 -25.97 -1.67
N TRP A 100 2.16 -24.72 -1.64
CA TRP A 100 3.58 -24.39 -1.67
C TRP A 100 4.10 -23.68 -0.42
N TYR A 101 3.21 -22.98 0.30
CA TYR A 101 3.60 -22.22 1.50
C TYR A 101 2.73 -22.58 2.68
N LYS A 102 3.36 -22.62 3.86
CA LYS A 102 2.64 -22.56 5.13
C LYS A 102 2.31 -21.10 5.44
N PRO A 103 1.10 -20.79 5.95
CA PRO A 103 0.74 -19.42 6.28
C PRO A 103 1.71 -18.75 7.26
N GLU A 104 2.20 -19.47 8.28
CA GLU A 104 3.13 -18.91 9.26
C GLU A 104 4.46 -18.40 8.67
N ASP A 105 4.93 -19.01 7.58
CA ASP A 105 6.20 -18.65 6.93
C ASP A 105 6.11 -17.35 6.12
N LEU A 106 4.89 -16.85 5.90
CA LEU A 106 4.60 -15.68 5.09
C LEU A 106 4.41 -14.39 5.91
N VAL A 107 4.08 -14.52 7.19
CA VAL A 107 3.88 -13.37 8.07
C VAL A 107 5.18 -12.56 8.22
N GLY A 108 5.06 -11.23 8.11
CA GLY A 108 6.18 -10.29 8.17
C GLY A 108 6.96 -10.12 6.87
N LYS A 109 6.68 -10.91 5.83
CA LYS A 109 7.36 -10.79 4.53
C LYS A 109 6.81 -9.58 3.75
N GLN A 110 7.69 -8.96 2.97
CA GLN A 110 7.32 -7.92 2.02
C GLN A 110 7.04 -8.51 0.64
N VAL A 111 5.92 -8.11 0.05
CA VAL A 111 5.44 -8.59 -1.25
C VAL A 111 5.03 -7.43 -2.14
N VAL A 112 5.10 -7.62 -3.45
CA VAL A 112 4.57 -6.65 -4.43
C VAL A 112 3.09 -6.92 -4.67
N VAL A 113 2.27 -5.88 -4.59
CA VAL A 113 0.80 -5.95 -4.66
C VAL A 113 0.28 -4.99 -5.72
N VAL A 114 -0.62 -5.47 -6.59
CA VAL A 114 -1.47 -4.61 -7.42
C VAL A 114 -2.68 -4.18 -6.59
N VAL A 115 -2.88 -2.87 -6.45
CA VAL A 115 -3.84 -2.28 -5.49
C VAL A 115 -5.04 -1.61 -6.15
N ASN A 116 -5.10 -1.50 -7.48
CA ASN A 116 -6.23 -0.87 -8.18
C ASN A 116 -6.98 -1.81 -9.12
N LEU A 117 -6.90 -3.12 -8.87
CA LEU A 117 -7.77 -4.09 -9.51
C LEU A 117 -9.17 -4.04 -8.90
N GLU A 118 -10.18 -4.33 -9.73
CA GLU A 118 -11.53 -4.59 -9.25
C GLU A 118 -11.49 -5.76 -8.23
N PRO A 119 -12.16 -5.63 -7.07
CA PRO A 119 -12.21 -6.70 -6.10
C PRO A 119 -12.80 -7.98 -6.70
N ARG A 120 -12.24 -9.13 -6.34
CA ARG A 120 -12.68 -10.43 -6.83
C ARG A 120 -13.15 -11.31 -5.68
N THR A 121 -14.39 -11.77 -5.75
CA THR A 121 -14.95 -12.70 -4.76
C THR A 121 -14.60 -14.16 -5.08
N MET A 122 -14.11 -14.89 -4.09
CA MET A 122 -13.83 -16.33 -4.17
C MET A 122 -14.15 -16.98 -2.82
N MET A 123 -14.89 -18.10 -2.83
CA MET A 123 -15.32 -18.79 -1.59
C MET A 123 -16.02 -17.88 -0.57
N GLY A 124 -16.81 -16.91 -1.05
CA GLY A 124 -17.51 -15.94 -0.19
C GLY A 124 -16.63 -14.83 0.41
N LEU A 125 -15.33 -14.82 0.10
CA LEU A 125 -14.37 -13.81 0.54
C LEU A 125 -13.98 -12.90 -0.61
N GLU A 126 -13.88 -11.60 -0.35
CA GLU A 126 -13.45 -10.60 -1.33
C GLU A 126 -11.92 -10.42 -1.29
N SER A 127 -11.24 -10.57 -2.44
CA SER A 127 -9.82 -10.21 -2.60
C SER A 127 -9.72 -8.79 -3.15
N GLN A 128 -9.04 -7.90 -2.43
CA GLN A 128 -8.94 -6.46 -2.69
C GLN A 128 -7.59 -6.06 -3.30
N GLY A 129 -6.96 -7.00 -3.99
CA GLY A 129 -5.67 -6.85 -4.64
C GLY A 129 -5.15 -8.19 -5.15
N MET A 130 -3.95 -8.13 -5.73
CA MET A 130 -3.23 -9.30 -6.23
C MET A 130 -1.76 -9.19 -5.82
N MET A 131 -1.26 -10.20 -5.10
CA MET A 131 0.18 -10.34 -4.87
C MET A 131 0.84 -10.94 -6.10
N LEU A 132 1.98 -10.40 -6.51
CA LEU A 132 2.70 -10.88 -7.67
C LEU A 132 3.66 -12.02 -7.32
N ALA A 133 3.68 -13.03 -8.17
CA ALA A 133 4.60 -14.15 -8.08
C ALA A 133 5.12 -14.52 -9.47
N ALA A 134 6.33 -15.05 -9.53
CA ALA A 134 6.87 -15.73 -10.70
C ALA A 134 6.53 -17.22 -10.62
N ASP A 135 6.25 -17.86 -11.76
CA ASP A 135 6.16 -19.31 -11.84
C ASP A 135 7.57 -19.91 -11.84
N GLY A 136 7.97 -20.52 -10.73
CA GLY A 136 9.23 -21.25 -10.58
C GLY A 136 9.07 -22.76 -10.83
N GLU A 137 10.18 -23.49 -10.88
CA GLU A 137 10.19 -24.94 -11.08
C GLU A 137 9.41 -25.69 -9.99
N ASP A 138 9.56 -25.26 -8.75
CA ASP A 138 8.89 -25.86 -7.58
C ASP A 138 7.57 -25.16 -7.21
N GLY A 139 7.08 -24.25 -8.04
CA GLY A 139 5.83 -23.49 -7.78
C GLY A 139 6.00 -21.98 -7.76
N PRO A 140 4.95 -21.25 -7.35
CA PRO A 140 4.95 -19.79 -7.37
C PRO A 140 5.95 -19.21 -6.36
N VAL A 141 6.75 -18.24 -6.78
CA VAL A 141 7.72 -17.51 -5.96
C VAL A 141 7.30 -16.06 -5.87
N PHE A 142 6.95 -15.58 -4.68
CA PHE A 142 6.53 -14.18 -4.50
C PHE A 142 7.63 -13.20 -4.94
N LEU A 143 7.22 -12.18 -5.69
CA LEU A 143 8.07 -11.02 -5.94
C LEU A 143 8.22 -10.22 -4.65
N THR A 144 9.46 -9.88 -4.33
CA THR A 144 9.83 -9.13 -3.13
C THR A 144 10.87 -8.07 -3.45
N VAL A 145 11.16 -7.22 -2.47
CA VAL A 145 12.23 -6.22 -2.54
C VAL A 145 13.47 -6.75 -1.80
N PRO A 146 14.68 -6.53 -2.34
CA PRO A 146 15.91 -7.04 -1.72
C PRO A 146 16.30 -6.30 -0.43
N LYS A 147 15.66 -5.16 -0.16
CA LYS A 147 15.85 -4.35 1.05
C LYS A 147 14.49 -3.98 1.61
N VAL A 148 14.39 -3.92 2.93
CA VAL A 148 13.17 -3.47 3.60
C VAL A 148 12.88 -2.02 3.20
N VAL A 149 11.63 -1.76 2.79
CA VAL A 149 11.12 -0.42 2.48
C VAL A 149 9.88 -0.11 3.33
N PRO A 150 9.47 1.17 3.48
CA PRO A 150 8.21 1.50 4.13
C PRO A 150 7.02 0.77 3.48
N ALA A 151 6.08 0.29 4.29
CA ALA A 151 4.83 -0.26 3.78
C ALA A 151 4.10 0.80 2.95
N GLY A 152 3.57 0.39 1.79
CA GLY A 152 2.93 1.29 0.83
C GLY A 152 3.86 1.95 -0.18
N ALA A 153 5.18 1.68 -0.13
CA ALA A 153 6.12 2.21 -1.10
C ALA A 153 5.71 1.87 -2.54
N GLU A 154 5.70 2.87 -3.41
CA GLU A 154 5.36 2.74 -4.83
C GLU A 154 6.46 2.02 -5.62
N ILE A 155 6.05 1.23 -6.61
CA ILE A 155 6.94 0.59 -7.58
C ILE A 155 7.01 1.46 -8.84
N ARG A 156 8.22 1.60 -9.40
CA ARG A 156 8.52 2.39 -10.61
C ARG A 156 9.70 1.81 -11.37
#